data_AF-A0A953WNH7-F1
#
_entry.id   AF-A0A953WNH7-F1
#
_cell.length_a   1.000
_cell.length_b   1.000
_cell.length_c   1.000
_cell.angle_alpha   90.00
_cell.angle_beta   90.00
_cell.angle_gamma   90.00
#
_symmetry.space_group_name_H-M   'P 1'
#
loop_
_entity.id
_entity.type
_entity.pdbx_description
1 polymer ?
#
loop_
_entity_poly.entity_id
_entity_poly.type
_entity_poly.pdbx_seq_one_letter_code
_entity_poly.pdbx_strand_id
1 'polypeptide(L)'
;MADESDRARTPAEQNRIETRQWVEQVALDPGLPPRATQVAMILAALIDRRTRSPWQFWAYPSQRLLAHLAGRITVRAVQNVLERLVKEGHLEKKKRSQTSSAYRPKLKNPHRSILDAVHDFRDDAENLT
;
A
#
# COMPACT_ATOMS: atom_id res chain seq x y z
N MET A 1 4.15 -9.22 -39.92
CA MET A 1 3.32 -8.57 -38.90
C MET A 1 4.09 -8.69 -37.60
N ALA A 2 4.77 -7.63 -37.18
CA ALA A 2 5.48 -7.63 -35.91
C ALA A 2 4.43 -7.60 -34.80
N ASP A 3 4.52 -8.56 -33.89
CA ASP A 3 3.66 -8.69 -32.73
C ASP A 3 3.79 -7.42 -31.86
N GLU A 4 2.71 -6.65 -31.79
CA GLU A 4 2.64 -5.39 -31.04
C GLU A 4 2.64 -5.65 -29.51
N SER A 5 2.62 -6.92 -29.09
CA SER A 5 2.66 -7.34 -27.69
C SER A 5 4.03 -7.22 -27.00
N ASP A 6 5.10 -6.87 -27.72
CA ASP A 6 6.47 -6.79 -27.18
C ASP A 6 6.99 -5.36 -26.94
N ARG A 7 6.09 -4.35 -26.90
CA ARG A 7 6.49 -3.02 -26.43
C ARG A 7 6.68 -3.06 -24.91
N ALA A 8 7.93 -2.93 -24.48
CA ALA A 8 8.28 -2.73 -23.08
C ALA A 8 7.40 -1.61 -22.49
N ARG A 9 6.67 -1.93 -21.41
CA ARG A 9 5.80 -0.98 -20.73
C ARG A 9 6.59 0.24 -20.28
N THR A 10 6.00 1.41 -20.42
CA THR A 10 6.63 2.62 -19.87
C THR A 10 6.66 2.55 -18.33
N PRO A 11 7.63 3.19 -17.66
CA PRO A 11 7.67 3.25 -16.20
C PRO A 11 6.38 3.80 -15.56
N ALA A 12 5.67 4.70 -16.26
CA ALA A 12 4.41 5.26 -15.80
C ALA A 12 3.25 4.24 -15.87
N GLU A 13 3.19 3.43 -16.91
CA GLU A 13 2.19 2.35 -17.03
C GLU A 13 2.44 1.25 -15.99
N GLN A 14 3.70 0.87 -15.81
CA GLN A 14 4.09 -0.10 -14.79
C GLN A 14 3.68 0.37 -13.38
N ASN A 15 3.92 1.65 -13.05
CA ASN A 15 3.51 2.23 -11.77
C ASN A 15 1.98 2.21 -11.56
N ARG A 16 1.20 2.53 -12.60
CA ARG A 16 -0.27 2.47 -12.52
C ARG A 16 -0.77 1.05 -12.25
N ILE A 17 -0.16 0.05 -12.90
CA ILE A 17 -0.48 -1.36 -12.69
C ILE A 17 -0.17 -1.76 -11.25
N GLU A 18 1.03 -1.44 -10.76
CA GLU A 18 1.44 -1.77 -9.39
C GLU A 18 0.56 -1.08 -8.34
N THR A 19 0.21 0.19 -8.57
CA THR A 19 -0.66 0.96 -7.69
C THR A 19 -2.07 0.38 -7.66
N ARG A 20 -2.62 -0.04 -8.81
CA ARG A 20 -3.91 -0.73 -8.87
C ARG A 20 -3.88 -2.06 -8.12
N GLN A 21 -2.87 -2.89 -8.39
CA GLN A 21 -2.69 -4.18 -7.71
C GLN A 21 -2.58 -4.00 -6.18
N TRP A 22 -1.89 -2.94 -5.74
CA TRP A 22 -1.80 -2.62 -4.32
C TRP A 22 -3.16 -2.28 -3.71
N VAL A 23 -3.97 -1.45 -4.36
CA VAL A 23 -5.33 -1.14 -3.89
C VAL A 23 -6.20 -2.40 -3.84
N GLU A 24 -6.09 -3.28 -4.83
CA GLU A 24 -6.81 -4.56 -4.85
C GLU A 24 -6.39 -5.45 -3.65
N GLN A 25 -5.09 -5.54 -3.34
CA GLN A 25 -4.60 -6.28 -2.16
C GLN A 25 -5.12 -5.68 -0.84
N VAL A 26 -5.15 -4.35 -0.72
CA VAL A 26 -5.73 -3.68 0.45
C VAL A 26 -7.23 -3.98 0.59
N ALA A 27 -7.96 -4.01 -0.52
CA ALA A 27 -9.40 -4.27 -0.51
C ALA A 27 -9.74 -5.71 -0.12
N LEU A 28 -8.85 -6.65 -0.41
CA LEU A 28 -9.02 -8.08 -0.13
C LEU A 28 -8.45 -8.52 1.22
N ASP A 29 -7.73 -7.66 1.95
CA ASP A 29 -7.13 -8.03 3.24
C ASP A 29 -8.18 -7.97 4.37
N PRO A 30 -8.54 -9.13 4.98
CA PRO A 30 -9.54 -9.18 6.04
C PRO A 30 -9.07 -8.54 7.35
N GLY A 31 -7.77 -8.33 7.52
CA GLY A 31 -7.16 -7.68 8.68
C GLY A 31 -7.29 -6.15 8.67
N LEU A 32 -7.87 -5.57 7.61
CA LEU A 32 -8.02 -4.12 7.43
C LEU A 32 -9.45 -3.64 7.64
N PRO A 33 -9.65 -2.44 8.21
CA PRO A 33 -10.97 -1.84 8.31
C PRO A 33 -11.49 -1.44 6.92
N PRO A 34 -12.82 -1.38 6.68
CA PRO A 34 -13.38 -1.00 5.38
C PRO A 34 -12.89 0.37 4.86
N ARG A 35 -12.54 1.28 5.77
CA ARG A 35 -11.99 2.60 5.44
C ARG A 35 -10.56 2.55 4.89
N ALA A 36 -9.84 1.44 5.03
CA ALA A 36 -8.49 1.26 4.52
C ALA A 36 -8.45 1.36 3.00
N THR A 37 -9.39 0.70 2.31
CA THR A 37 -9.52 0.77 0.85
C THR A 37 -9.74 2.20 0.37
N GLN A 38 -10.58 2.97 1.06
CA GLN A 38 -10.82 4.37 0.71
C GLN A 38 -9.56 5.22 0.85
N VAL A 39 -8.83 5.07 1.96
CA VAL A 39 -7.56 5.78 2.18
C VAL A 39 -6.50 5.34 1.15
N ALA A 40 -6.47 4.05 0.79
CA ALA A 40 -5.55 3.52 -0.21
C ALA A 40 -5.84 4.08 -1.61
N MET A 41 -7.10 4.16 -2.05
CA MET A 41 -7.47 4.79 -3.33
C MET A 41 -7.01 6.25 -3.40
N ILE A 42 -7.17 7.01 -2.32
CA ILE A 42 -6.73 8.41 -2.26
C ILE A 42 -5.20 8.49 -2.32
N LEU A 43 -4.49 7.63 -1.58
CA LEU A 43 -3.03 7.56 -1.62
C LEU A 43 -2.51 7.22 -3.02
N ALA A 44 -3.09 6.21 -3.66
CA ALA A 44 -2.79 5.82 -5.03
C ALA A 44 -2.91 7.01 -6.00
N ALA A 45 -4.04 7.71 -5.96
CA ALA A 45 -4.27 8.89 -6.81
C ALA A 45 -3.27 10.04 -6.53
N LEU A 46 -2.82 10.20 -5.28
CA LEU A 46 -1.83 11.22 -4.91
C LEU A 46 -0.40 10.83 -5.32
N ILE A 47 -0.09 9.53 -5.35
CA ILE A 47 1.18 9.00 -5.86
C ILE A 47 1.25 9.23 -7.36
N ASP A 48 0.24 8.78 -8.11
CA ASP A 48 0.18 8.90 -9.57
C ASP A 48 0.31 10.35 -10.06
N ARG A 49 -0.22 11.32 -9.30
CA ARG A 49 -0.11 12.75 -9.64
C ARG A 49 1.29 13.32 -9.42
N ARG A 50 2.12 12.72 -8.55
CA ARG A 50 3.45 13.22 -8.18
C ARG A 50 4.59 12.47 -8.84
N THR A 51 4.41 11.21 -9.23
CA THR A 51 5.40 10.40 -9.96
C THR A 51 5.47 10.77 -11.44
N ARG A 52 5.87 12.03 -11.75
CA ARG A 52 6.53 12.32 -13.04
C ARG A 52 8.01 11.92 -13.04
N SER A 53 8.56 11.56 -11.87
CA SER A 53 9.91 11.04 -11.72
C SER A 53 9.87 9.56 -11.36
N PRO A 54 10.58 8.67 -12.09
CA PRO A 54 10.61 7.24 -11.84
C PRO A 54 11.26 6.84 -10.50
N TRP A 55 11.79 7.80 -9.75
CA TRP A 55 12.47 7.55 -8.47
C TRP A 55 11.68 8.03 -7.23
N GLN A 56 10.50 8.63 -7.41
CA GLN A 56 9.72 9.24 -6.32
C GLN A 56 8.42 8.48 -6.00
N PHE A 57 8.54 7.21 -5.62
CA PHE A 57 7.41 6.39 -5.14
C PHE A 57 6.96 6.72 -3.70
N TRP A 58 7.29 7.89 -3.18
CA TRP A 58 6.94 8.33 -1.84
C TRP A 58 5.87 9.42 -1.90
N ALA A 59 4.74 9.16 -1.26
CA ALA A 59 3.72 10.17 -1.03
C ALA A 59 3.90 10.83 0.33
N TYR A 60 3.67 12.14 0.35
CA TYR A 60 3.76 12.98 1.55
C TYR A 60 2.42 13.70 1.83
N PRO A 61 1.27 13.01 1.83
CA PRO A 61 0.03 13.69 2.16
C PRO A 61 0.00 13.97 3.66
N SER A 62 -0.46 15.15 4.03
CA SER A 62 -0.84 15.38 5.42
C SER A 62 -2.06 14.50 5.74
N GLN A 63 -2.13 13.99 6.97
CA GLN A 63 -3.29 13.21 7.41
C GLN A 63 -4.58 14.06 7.36
N ARG A 64 -4.45 15.39 7.52
CA ARG A 64 -5.56 16.34 7.34
C ARG A 64 -6.07 16.36 5.90
N LEU A 65 -5.17 16.31 4.90
CA LEU A 65 -5.56 16.23 3.49
C LEU A 65 -6.28 14.91 3.21
N LEU A 66 -5.75 13.78 3.69
CA LEU A 66 -6.40 12.48 3.52
C LEU A 66 -7.79 12.45 4.17
N ALA A 67 -7.92 13.00 5.38
CA ALA A 67 -9.19 13.08 6.08
C ALA A 67 -10.23 13.92 5.32
N HIS A 68 -9.78 15.05 4.75
CA HIS A 68 -10.61 15.92 3.93
C HIS A 68 -11.07 15.21 2.64
N LEU A 69 -10.14 14.59 1.90
CA LEU A 69 -10.44 13.90 0.64
C LEU A 69 -11.31 12.65 0.84
N ALA A 70 -11.20 11.98 1.99
CA ALA A 70 -12.02 10.82 2.33
C ALA A 70 -13.43 11.18 2.85
N GLY A 71 -13.78 12.47 2.89
CA GLY A 71 -15.16 12.93 3.03
C GLY A 71 -15.90 12.37 4.24
N ARG A 72 -15.51 12.79 5.45
CA ARG A 72 -16.10 12.46 6.78
C ARG A 72 -15.37 11.39 7.60
N ILE A 73 -14.04 11.34 7.51
CA ILE A 73 -13.22 10.64 8.49
C ILE A 73 -12.38 11.63 9.28
N THR A 74 -12.15 11.35 10.57
CA THR A 74 -11.29 12.19 11.41
C THR A 74 -9.82 11.94 11.08
N VAL A 75 -8.95 12.91 11.40
CA VAL A 75 -7.50 12.75 11.28
C VAL A 75 -7.01 11.53 12.07
N ARG A 76 -7.58 11.28 13.25
CA ARG A 76 -7.25 10.11 14.08
C ARG A 76 -7.64 8.80 13.41
N ALA A 77 -8.80 8.74 12.74
CA ALA A 77 -9.19 7.56 11.98
C ALA A 77 -8.24 7.30 10.80
N VAL A 78 -7.80 8.36 10.10
CA VAL A 78 -6.75 8.24 9.07
C VAL A 78 -5.46 7.70 9.66
N GLN A 79 -5.02 8.24 10.80
CA GLN A 79 -3.80 7.78 11.45
C GLN A 79 -3.87 6.28 11.78
N ASN A 80 -4.96 5.84 12.41
CA ASN A 80 -5.17 4.42 12.73
C ASN A 80 -5.16 3.54 11.47
N VAL A 81 -5.80 3.99 10.39
CA VAL A 81 -5.80 3.27 9.11
C VAL A 81 -4.38 3.18 8.53
N LEU A 82 -3.62 4.27 8.53
CA LEU A 82 -2.24 4.28 8.04
C LEU A 82 -1.33 3.38 8.89
N GLU A 83 -1.47 3.41 10.21
CA GLU A 83 -0.74 2.52 11.12
C GLU A 83 -1.10 1.06 10.89
N ARG A 84 -2.38 0.75 10.64
CA ARG A 84 -2.81 -0.60 10.30
C ARG A 84 -2.27 -1.06 8.95
N LEU A 85 -2.33 -0.22 7.92
CA LEU A 85 -1.75 -0.52 6.60
C LEU A 85 -0.24 -0.78 6.70
N VAL A 86 0.48 -0.07 7.57
CA VAL A 86 1.91 -0.32 7.84
C VAL A 86 2.10 -1.64 8.59
N LYS A 87 1.33 -1.88 9.64
CA LYS A 87 1.40 -3.10 10.44
C LYS A 87 1.14 -4.35 9.61
N GLU A 88 0.12 -4.30 8.75
CA GLU A 88 -0.23 -5.39 7.85
C GLU A 88 0.70 -5.45 6.62
N GLY A 89 1.73 -4.60 6.51
CA GLY A 89 2.74 -4.70 5.45
C GLY A 89 2.32 -4.16 4.08
N HIS A 90 1.19 -3.46 3.99
CA HIS A 90 0.73 -2.79 2.75
C HIS A 90 1.40 -1.44 2.52
N LEU A 91 1.95 -0.81 3.56
CA LEU A 91 2.64 0.47 3.48
C LEU A 91 4.02 0.41 4.14
N GLU A 92 5.02 0.95 3.45
CA GLU A 92 6.25 1.39 4.09
C GLU A 92 6.08 2.82 4.60
N LYS A 93 6.47 3.06 5.85
CA LYS A 93 6.44 4.39 6.48
C LYS A 93 7.86 4.81 6.82
N LYS A 94 8.31 5.94 6.27
CA LYS A 94 9.58 6.57 6.63
C LYS A 94 9.32 7.87 7.38
N LYS A 95 9.87 8.01 8.58
CA LYS A 95 9.79 9.26 9.33
C LYS A 95 10.59 10.34 8.59
N ARG A 96 9.98 11.51 8.36
CA ARG A 96 10.64 12.65 7.69
C ARG A 96 10.96 13.77 8.68
N SER A 97 10.04 14.06 9.58
CA SER A 97 10.23 15.00 10.69
C SER A 97 9.48 14.49 11.93
N GLN A 98 9.55 15.24 13.04
CA GLN A 98 8.78 14.93 14.24
C GLN A 98 7.26 14.88 13.97
N THR A 99 6.78 15.60 12.96
CA THR A 99 5.36 15.78 12.63
C THR A 99 4.96 15.22 11.27
N SER A 100 5.89 14.65 10.49
CA SER A 100 5.59 14.16 9.14
C SER A 100 6.23 12.81 8.82
N SER A 101 5.50 11.99 8.10
CA SER A 101 5.94 10.69 7.57
C SER A 101 5.71 10.65 6.07
N ALA A 102 6.59 9.93 5.38
CA ALA A 102 6.43 9.56 3.98
C ALA A 102 5.88 8.13 3.92
N TYR A 103 5.03 7.87 2.95
CA TYR A 103 4.40 6.58 2.74
C TYR A 103 4.69 6.05 1.34
N ARG A 104 4.94 4.75 1.23
CA ARG A 104 5.13 4.05 -0.04
C ARG A 104 4.29 2.76 -0.06
N PRO A 105 3.47 2.54 -1.10
CA PRO A 105 2.79 1.27 -1.33
C PRO A 105 3.77 0.11 -1.41
N LYS A 106 3.41 -1.01 -0.78
CA LYS A 106 4.16 -2.24 -0.86
C LYS A 106 3.26 -3.34 -1.38
N LEU A 107 3.59 -3.87 -2.55
CA LEU A 107 2.97 -5.08 -3.07
C LEU A 107 3.41 -6.26 -2.21
N LYS A 108 2.45 -6.97 -1.62
CA LYS A 108 2.72 -8.29 -1.04
C LYS A 108 2.89 -9.26 -2.20
N ASN A 109 4.02 -9.96 -2.25
CA ASN A 109 4.15 -11.08 -3.18
C ASN A 109 3.26 -12.21 -2.68
N PRO A 110 2.25 -12.67 -3.44
CA PRO A 110 1.35 -13.74 -2.97
C PRO A 110 2.13 -15.03 -2.67
N HIS A 111 3.23 -15.28 -3.39
CA HIS A 111 4.12 -16.43 -3.16
C HIS A 111 4.91 -16.37 -1.84
N ARG A 112 5.18 -15.18 -1.30
CA ARG A 112 5.92 -15.05 -0.04
C ARG A 112 5.03 -15.25 1.17
N SER A 113 3.76 -14.83 1.07
CA SER A 113 2.77 -14.98 2.15
C SER A 113 2.45 -16.43 2.47
N ILE A 114 2.54 -17.35 1.50
CA ILE A 114 2.35 -18.79 1.76
C ILE A 114 3.54 -19.35 2.55
N LEU A 115 4.78 -19.01 2.17
CA LEU A 115 5.97 -19.47 2.90
C LEU A 115 6.02 -18.90 4.32
N ASP A 116 5.70 -17.62 4.49
CA ASP A 116 5.64 -16.99 5.82
C ASP A 116 4.52 -17.61 6.67
N ALA A 117 3.34 -17.88 6.09
CA ALA A 117 2.24 -18.56 6.80
C ALA A 117 2.56 -20.03 7.14
N VAL A 118 3.23 -20.77 6.23
CA VAL A 118 3.65 -22.16 6.46
C VAL A 118 4.73 -22.24 7.54
N HIS A 119 5.57 -21.22 7.68
CA HIS A 119 6.53 -21.12 8.78
C HIS A 119 5.85 -20.89 10.13
N ASP A 120 4.89 -19.97 10.23
CA ASP A 120 4.15 -19.72 11.48
C ASP A 120 3.38 -20.97 11.96
N PHE A 121 2.80 -21.76 11.06
CA PHE A 121 2.11 -23.02 11.42
C PHE A 121 3.04 -24.11 11.94
N ARG A 122 4.32 -24.09 11.55
CA ARG A 122 5.28 -25.12 11.97
C ARG A 122 5.77 -24.87 13.39
N ASP A 123 5.96 -23.61 13.78
CA ASP A 123 6.42 -23.24 15.12
C ASP A 123 5.35 -23.48 16.20
N ASP A 124 4.06 -23.37 15.87
CA ASP A 124 2.95 -23.69 16.80
C ASP A 124 2.78 -25.20 17.02
N ALA A 125 3.15 -26.04 16.05
CA ALA A 125 3.04 -27.50 16.15
C ALA A 125 4.15 -28.12 17.03
N GLU A 126 5.34 -27.50 17.07
CA GLU A 126 6.49 -27.97 17.85
C GLU A 126 6.40 -27.60 19.36
N ASN A 127 5.42 -26.76 19.75
CA ASN A 127 5.20 -26.32 21.14
C ASN A 127 4.04 -27.07 21.85
N LEU A 128 3.47 -28.09 21.19
CA LEU A 128 2.35 -28.91 21.69
C LEU A 128 2.75 -30.37 22.00
N THR A 129 4.04 -30.68 22.01
CA THR A 129 4.64 -31.97 22.43
C THR A 129 5.54 -31.78 23.62
#